data_AF-A0A3D0CB76-F1
#
_entry.id   AF-A0A3D0CB76-F1
#
_cell.length_a   1.000
_cell.length_b   1.000
_cell.length_c   1.000
_cell.angle_alpha   90.00
_cell.angle_beta   90.00
_cell.angle_gamma   90.00
#
_symmetry.space_group_name_H-M   'P 1'
#
loop_
_entity.id
_entity.type
_entity.pdbx_description
1 polymer ?
#
loop_
_entity_poly.entity_id
_entity_poly.type
_entity_poly.pdbx_seq_one_letter_code
_entity_poly.pdbx_strand_id
1 'polypeptide(L)'
;MNRTLIPTLVGVLTSLFVIWLLHTFLVVDDCLDHGGSFDYTSAKCLLESGDVYTSNLENFALALYFVVGFGVSFLVSTSIRKLLKNKG
;
A
#
# COMPACT_ATOMS: atom_id res chain seq x y z
N MET A 1 -18.94 -23.70 0.57
CA MET A 1 -18.39 -22.32 0.68
C MET A 1 -18.23 -21.74 -0.72
N ASN A 2 -18.77 -20.56 -1.01
CA ASN A 2 -18.85 -19.98 -2.36
C ASN A 2 -17.47 -19.88 -3.03
N ARG A 3 -17.26 -20.60 -4.14
CA ARG A 3 -15.99 -20.64 -4.90
C ARG A 3 -15.54 -19.27 -5.45
N THR A 4 -16.42 -18.28 -5.42
CA THR A 4 -16.18 -16.90 -5.86
C THR A 4 -15.74 -15.96 -4.75
N LEU A 5 -15.92 -16.33 -3.48
CA LEU A 5 -15.70 -15.47 -2.31
C LEU A 5 -14.23 -15.47 -1.84
N ILE A 6 -13.56 -16.62 -1.99
CA ILE A 6 -12.15 -16.79 -1.64
C ILE A 6 -11.22 -15.92 -2.52
N PRO A 7 -11.36 -15.92 -3.86
CA PRO A 7 -10.51 -15.10 -4.73
C PRO A 7 -10.64 -13.60 -4.45
N THR A 8 -11.86 -13.12 -4.20
CA THR A 8 -12.12 -11.70 -3.88
C THR A 8 -11.57 -11.31 -2.52
N LEU A 9 -11.70 -12.17 -1.51
CA LEU A 9 -11.17 -11.90 -0.18
C LEU A 9 -9.63 -11.79 -0.22
N VAL A 10 -8.97 -12.72 -0.92
CA VAL A 10 -7.51 -12.67 -1.10
C VAL A 10 -7.10 -11.45 -1.90
N GLY A 11 -7.87 -11.07 -2.93
CA GLY A 11 -7.64 -9.82 -3.68
C GLY A 11 -7.68 -8.58 -2.80
N VAL A 12 -8.69 -8.46 -1.93
CA VAL A 12 -8.80 -7.31 -1.01
C VAL A 12 -7.64 -7.30 -0.02
N LEU A 13 -7.34 -8.43 0.64
CA LEU A 13 -6.26 -8.50 1.63
C LEU A 13 -4.89 -8.19 1.02
N THR A 14 -4.62 -8.69 -0.18
CA THR A 14 -3.37 -8.39 -0.90
C THR A 14 -3.28 -6.93 -1.29
N SER A 15 -4.38 -6.30 -1.75
CA SER A 15 -4.38 -4.87 -2.05
C SER A 15 -4.12 -4.00 -0.81
N LEU A 16 -4.69 -4.37 0.33
CA LEU A 16 -4.48 -3.67 1.61
C LEU A 16 -3.01 -3.77 2.04
N PHE A 17 -2.40 -4.95 1.89
CA PHE A 17 -0.98 -5.15 2.18
C PHE A 17 -0.06 -4.35 1.26
N VAL A 18 -0.37 -4.30 -0.04
CA VAL A 18 0.42 -3.51 -1.01
C VAL A 18 0.30 -2.02 -0.75
N ILE A 19 -0.91 -1.51 -0.45
CA ILE A 19 -1.12 -0.10 -0.09
C ILE A 19 -0.31 0.25 1.16
N TRP A 20 -0.31 -0.62 2.18
CA TRP A 20 0.45 -0.39 3.40
C TRP A 20 1.95 -0.27 3.13
N LEU A 21 2.53 -1.22 2.38
CA LEU A 21 3.94 -1.16 1.99
C LEU A 21 4.27 0.11 1.21
N LEU A 22 3.42 0.46 0.24
CA LEU A 22 3.64 1.62 -0.61
C LEU A 22 3.52 2.94 0.18
N HIS A 23 2.60 3.01 1.15
CA HIS A 23 2.48 4.14 2.06
C HIS A 23 3.74 4.31 2.91
N THR A 24 4.21 3.24 3.56
CA THR A 24 5.45 3.30 4.36
C THR A 24 6.64 3.70 3.50
N PHE A 25 6.75 3.17 2.28
CA PHE A 25 7.82 3.54 1.37
C PHE A 25 7.79 5.03 1.00
N LEU A 26 6.61 5.55 0.60
CA LEU A 26 6.46 6.96 0.22
C LEU A 26 6.77 7.91 1.38
N VAL A 27 6.37 7.57 2.60
CA VAL A 27 6.65 8.39 3.78
C VAL A 27 8.14 8.42 4.12
N VAL A 28 8.83 7.28 3.99
CA VAL A 28 10.28 7.20 4.23
C VAL A 28 11.06 7.97 3.16
N ASP A 29 10.67 7.81 1.89
CA ASP A 29 11.31 8.47 0.75
C ASP A 29 11.17 10.00 0.84
N ASP A 30 9.96 10.49 1.07
CA ASP A 30 9.69 11.93 1.26
C ASP A 30 10.45 12.50 2.47
N CYS A 31 10.61 11.72 3.54
CA CYS A 31 11.42 12.12 4.69
C CYS A 31 12.91 12.27 4.36
N LEU A 32 13.47 11.32 3.61
CA LEU A 32 14.88 11.33 3.19
C LEU A 32 15.15 12.47 2.20
N ASP A 33 14.22 12.76 1.28
CA ASP A 33 14.33 13.86 0.33
C ASP A 33 14.36 15.24 1.02
N HIS A 34 13.71 15.37 2.18
CA HIS A 34 13.75 16.59 2.99
C HIS A 34 14.97 16.65 3.94
N GLY A 35 15.91 15.72 3.83
CA GLY A 35 17.11 15.67 4.67
C GLY A 35 16.85 15.24 6.12
N GLY A 36 15.71 14.60 6.37
CA GLY A 36 15.36 14.05 7.68
C GLY A 36 15.84 12.62 7.87
N SER A 37 15.79 12.15 9.12
CA SER A 37 15.92 10.73 9.45
C SER A 37 14.56 10.17 9.87
N PHE A 38 14.14 9.07 9.25
CA PHE A 38 12.90 8.40 9.62
C PHE A 38 13.12 7.53 10.87
N ASP A 39 12.43 7.86 11.96
CA ASP A 39 12.42 7.01 13.16
C ASP A 39 11.27 5.99 13.07
N TYR A 40 11.65 4.75 12.79
CA TYR A 40 10.73 3.62 12.72
C TYR A 40 10.05 3.29 14.05
N THR A 41 10.59 3.74 15.19
CA THR A 41 10.02 3.50 16.52
C THR A 41 8.82 4.40 16.78
N SER A 42 8.94 5.66 16.39
CA SER A 42 7.90 6.68 16.60
C SER A 42 7.07 6.97 15.35
N ALA A 43 7.39 6.33 14.22
CA ALA A 43 6.78 6.51 12.90
C ALA A 43 6.75 7.97 12.46
N LYS A 44 7.82 8.71 12.76
CA LYS A 44 7.94 10.15 12.49
C LYS A 44 9.19 10.45 11.69
N CYS A 45 9.07 11.44 10.81
CA CYS A 45 10.21 12.05 10.16
C CYS A 45 10.79 13.12 11.09
N LEU A 46 12.05 12.94 11.51
CA LEU A 46 12.79 13.91 12.32
C LEU A 46 13.71 14.71 11.38
N LEU A 47 13.46 16.00 11.26
CA LEU A 47 14.31 16.89 10.48
C LEU A 47 15.58 17.26 11.28
N GLU A 48 16.66 17.59 10.59
CA GLU A 48 17.92 18.03 11.22
C GLU A 48 17.72 19.28 12.12
N SER A 49 16.66 20.06 11.87
CA SER A 49 16.21 21.20 12.66
C SER A 49 15.51 20.85 13.99
N GLY A 50 15.19 19.58 14.24
CA GLY A 50 14.43 19.12 15.41
C GLY A 50 12.90 19.18 15.27
N ASP A 51 12.39 19.62 14.12
CA ASP A 51 10.96 19.67 13.83
C ASP A 51 10.43 18.34 13.27
N VAL A 52 9.17 18.02 13.62
CA VAL A 52 8.45 16.86 13.09
C VAL A 52 7.82 17.27 11.76
N TYR A 53 8.35 16.72 10.65
CA TYR A 53 7.79 17.00 9.34
C TYR A 53 6.57 16.11 9.08
N THR A 54 5.42 16.75 8.85
CA THR A 54 4.21 16.08 8.37
C THR A 54 4.12 16.26 6.86
N SER A 55 4.42 15.19 6.13
CA SER A 55 4.37 15.16 4.67
C SER A 55 3.01 15.59 4.12
N ASN A 56 2.98 16.56 3.20
CA ASN A 56 1.77 16.99 2.48
C ASN A 56 1.32 15.98 1.40
N LEU A 57 1.72 14.71 1.54
CA LEU A 57 1.48 13.65 0.55
C LEU A 57 0.01 13.20 0.50
N GLU A 58 -0.84 13.64 1.42
CA GLU A 58 -2.17 13.09 1.67
C GLU A 58 -3.04 12.99 0.39
N ASN A 59 -3.12 14.06 -0.40
CA ASN A 59 -3.96 14.08 -1.60
C ASN A 59 -3.43 13.21 -2.74
N PHE A 60 -2.11 13.22 -2.96
CA PHE A 60 -1.48 12.40 -4.00
C PHE A 60 -1.52 10.91 -3.62
N ALA A 61 -1.22 10.61 -2.36
CA ALA A 61 -1.29 9.29 -1.77
C ALA A 61 -2.69 8.68 -1.91
N LEU A 62 -3.76 9.45 -1.64
CA LEU A 62 -5.13 8.98 -1.75
C LEU A 62 -5.48 8.47 -3.16
N ALA A 63 -5.14 9.27 -4.17
CA ALA A 63 -5.39 8.92 -5.57
C ALA A 63 -4.59 7.68 -5.98
N LEU A 64 -3.32 7.61 -5.57
CA LEU A 64 -2.43 6.50 -5.87
C LEU A 64 -2.91 5.21 -5.20
N TYR A 65 -3.33 5.26 -3.94
CA TYR A 65 -3.89 4.10 -3.23
C TYR A 65 -5.20 3.61 -3.85
N PHE A 66 -6.04 4.50 -4.37
CA PHE A 66 -7.24 4.10 -5.09
C PHE A 66 -6.89 3.29 -6.35
N VAL A 67 -5.99 3.81 -7.18
CA VAL A 67 -5.59 3.16 -8.42
C VAL A 67 -4.91 1.81 -8.15
N VAL A 68 -3.97 1.78 -7.20
CA VAL A 68 -3.24 0.55 -6.84
C VAL A 68 -4.17 -0.46 -6.17
N GLY A 69 -5.04 -0.01 -5.27
CA GLY A 69 -6.00 -0.86 -4.56
C GLY A 69 -6.92 -1.60 -5.51
N PHE A 70 -7.57 -0.87 -6.41
CA PHE A 70 -8.45 -1.45 -7.43
C PHE A 70 -7.68 -2.33 -8.42
N GLY A 71 -6.52 -1.86 -8.90
CA GLY A 71 -5.69 -2.60 -9.85
C GLY A 71 -5.21 -3.94 -9.29
N VAL A 72 -4.63 -3.95 -8.10
CA VAL A 72 -4.12 -5.14 -7.42
C VAL A 72 -5.26 -6.09 -7.06
N SER A 73 -6.35 -5.60 -6.47
CA SER A 73 -7.51 -6.43 -6.14
C SER A 73 -8.09 -7.13 -7.37
N PHE A 74 -8.21 -6.40 -8.49
CA PHE A 74 -8.72 -6.95 -9.74
C PHE A 74 -7.76 -8.00 -10.32
N LEU A 75 -6.46 -7.69 -10.40
CA LEU A 75 -5.45 -8.60 -10.94
C LEU A 75 -5.35 -9.89 -10.14
N VAL A 76 -5.28 -9.80 -8.81
CA VAL A 76 -5.16 -10.97 -7.92
C VAL A 76 -6.42 -11.82 -7.97
N SER A 77 -7.61 -11.21 -7.90
CA SER A 77 -8.89 -11.93 -8.00
C SER A 77 -9.02 -12.67 -9.33
N THR A 78 -8.60 -12.03 -10.44
CA THR A 78 -8.64 -12.62 -11.78
C THR A 78 -7.62 -13.74 -11.93
N SER A 79 -6.42 -13.58 -11.37
CA SER A 79 -5.35 -14.58 -11.39
C SER A 79 -5.73 -15.83 -10.61
N ILE A 80 -6.26 -15.68 -9.40
CA ILE A 80 -6.72 -16.81 -8.57
C ILE A 80 -7.87 -17.54 -9.26
N ARG A 81 -8.83 -16.82 -9.88
CA ARG A 81 -9.89 -17.44 -10.67
C ARG A 81 -9.35 -18.26 -11.85
N LYS A 82 -8.37 -17.73 -12.59
CA LYS A 82 -7.73 -18.46 -13.69
C LYS A 82 -7.02 -19.72 -13.19
N LEU A 83 -6.26 -19.63 -12.10
CA LEU A 83 -5.56 -20.77 -11.51
C LEU A 83 -6.52 -21.87 -11.01
N LEU A 84 -7.64 -21.48 -10.39
CA LEU A 84 -8.65 -22.43 -9.93
C LEU A 84 -9.42 -23.07 -11.11
N LYS A 85 -9.66 -22.34 -12.20
CA LYS A 85 -10.30 -22.88 -13.41
C LYS A 85 -9.38 -23.84 -14.17
N ASN A 86 -8.06 -23.65 -14.12
CA ASN A 86 -7.11 -24.52 -14.82
C ASN A 86 -6.77 -25.81 -14.05
N LYS A 87 -7.26 -25.94 -12.80
CA LYS A 87 -7.04 -27.12 -11.93
C LYS A 87 -8.25 -28.07 -11.86
N GLY A 88 -9.34 -27.79 -12.57
CA GLY A 88 -10.54 -28.64 -12.65
C GLY A 88 -10.90 -28.94 -14.09
#